data_AF-A0A223EFK2-F1
#
_entry.id   AF-A0A223EFK2-F1
#
_cell.length_a   1.000
_cell.length_b   1.000
_cell.length_c   1.000
_cell.angle_alpha   90.00
_cell.angle_beta   90.00
_cell.angle_gamma   90.00
#
_symmetry.space_group_name_H-M   'P 1'
#
loop_
_entity.id
_entity.type
_entity.pdbx_description
1 polymer ?
#
loop_
_entity_poly.entity_id
_entity_poly.type
_entity_poly.pdbx_seq_one_letter_code
_entity_poly.pdbx_strand_id
1 'polypeptide(L)'
;MKKTQKVLLISGISFVALSGLGIASFKIMENSNEYEKAQLEIEARETKEQIEREREDVKIKAQREAKAKAAELEAKTAIYDGIEFETGLDEDSTETEVMDVMHKMTHQKVRSQDKWGAIPMSPKIIEEVYKIVDSSDFQHRDRLLSIAARWRDLDFSTIVQDHNFFWEDKEGTVGKAHGTLSAAEEIEYIEVNFK
;
A
#
# COMPACT_ATOMS: atom_id res chain seq x y z
N MET A 1 21.84 -45.81 -95.97
CA MET A 1 21.75 -44.71 -96.95
C MET A 1 20.67 -43.72 -96.52
N LYS A 2 21.00 -42.41 -96.57
CA LYS A 2 20.16 -41.19 -96.51
C LYS A 2 19.57 -40.82 -95.13
N LYS A 3 20.11 -39.80 -94.42
CA LYS A 3 19.94 -38.31 -94.56
C LYS A 3 18.52 -37.85 -94.17
N THR A 4 18.23 -36.78 -93.41
CA THR A 4 18.94 -35.66 -92.77
C THR A 4 17.90 -34.87 -91.95
N GLN A 5 18.37 -34.07 -91.00
CA GLN A 5 17.71 -33.03 -90.21
C GLN A 5 16.58 -32.22 -90.88
N LYS A 6 15.64 -31.73 -90.06
CA LYS A 6 15.05 -30.39 -90.20
C LYS A 6 14.99 -29.69 -88.84
N VAL A 7 15.76 -28.61 -88.72
CA VAL A 7 15.57 -27.54 -87.74
C VAL A 7 14.58 -26.55 -88.34
N LEU A 8 13.61 -26.08 -87.56
CA LEU A 8 12.89 -24.85 -87.87
C LEU A 8 12.62 -24.09 -86.57
N LEU A 9 13.23 -22.90 -86.50
CA LEU A 9 13.07 -21.88 -85.46
C LEU A 9 11.60 -21.45 -85.34
N ILE A 10 11.14 -21.28 -84.11
CA ILE A 10 10.14 -20.25 -83.78
C ILE A 10 10.71 -19.44 -82.61
N SER A 11 11.54 -18.46 -82.95
CA SER A 11 11.85 -17.32 -82.07
C SER A 11 10.69 -16.32 -82.19
N GLY A 12 9.76 -16.34 -81.25
CA GLY A 12 8.61 -15.44 -81.35
C GLY A 12 7.62 -15.44 -80.19
N ILE A 13 7.95 -16.01 -79.02
CA ILE A 13 7.12 -15.92 -77.81
C ILE A 13 8.05 -15.80 -76.61
N SER A 14 8.62 -14.62 -76.35
CA SER A 14 9.36 -14.42 -75.09
C SER A 14 9.13 -13.09 -74.40
N PHE A 15 8.44 -12.10 -75.00
CA PHE A 15 8.26 -10.82 -74.32
C PHE A 15 6.89 -10.59 -73.66
N VAL A 16 5.85 -11.35 -74.02
CA VAL A 16 4.52 -11.22 -73.36
C VAL A 16 4.38 -12.17 -72.16
N ALA A 17 5.17 -13.25 -72.09
CA ALA A 17 5.11 -14.20 -70.98
C ALA A 17 5.89 -13.72 -69.73
N LEU A 18 6.97 -12.95 -69.89
CA LEU A 18 7.81 -12.51 -68.76
C LEU A 18 7.22 -11.33 -67.97
N SER A 19 6.46 -10.45 -68.61
CA SER A 19 5.78 -9.33 -67.94
C SER A 19 4.52 -9.76 -67.18
N GLY A 20 3.76 -10.73 -67.71
CA GLY A 20 2.60 -11.32 -67.02
C GLY A 20 2.99 -12.12 -65.77
N LEU A 21 4.10 -12.86 -65.81
CA LEU A 21 4.65 -13.56 -64.66
C LEU A 21 5.17 -12.60 -63.59
N GLY A 22 5.89 -11.54 -63.98
CA GLY A 22 6.37 -10.53 -63.04
C GLY A 22 5.24 -9.81 -62.29
N ILE A 23 4.17 -9.40 -62.97
CA ILE A 23 3.01 -8.73 -62.34
C ILE A 23 2.21 -9.72 -61.47
N ALA A 24 2.06 -10.97 -61.90
CA ALA A 24 1.39 -12.00 -61.11
C ALA A 24 2.19 -12.34 -59.84
N SER A 25 3.51 -12.54 -59.95
CA SER A 25 4.40 -12.78 -58.80
C SER A 25 4.48 -11.59 -57.86
N PHE A 26 4.53 -10.35 -58.38
CA PHE A 26 4.53 -9.13 -57.57
C PHE A 26 3.21 -8.92 -56.82
N LYS A 27 2.05 -9.14 -57.47
CA LYS A 27 0.74 -9.11 -56.80
C LYS A 27 0.58 -10.19 -55.74
N ILE A 28 1.09 -11.40 -55.99
CA ILE A 28 1.07 -12.49 -55.00
C ILE A 28 1.95 -12.14 -53.79
N MET A 29 3.11 -11.52 -54.01
CA MET A 29 4.05 -11.13 -52.97
C MET A 29 3.60 -9.90 -52.17
N GLU A 30 2.97 -8.90 -52.80
CA GLU A 30 2.29 -7.80 -52.09
C GLU A 30 1.12 -8.33 -51.25
N ASN A 31 0.29 -9.21 -51.81
CA ASN A 31 -0.84 -9.81 -51.10
C ASN A 31 -0.39 -10.69 -49.91
N SER A 32 0.77 -11.37 -49.99
CA SER A 32 1.32 -12.11 -48.85
C SER A 32 1.91 -11.20 -47.76
N ASN A 33 2.56 -10.10 -48.14
CA ASN A 33 3.12 -9.12 -47.18
C ASN A 33 2.01 -8.34 -46.47
N GLU A 34 0.92 -7.99 -47.17
CA GLU A 34 -0.27 -7.41 -46.55
C GLU A 34 -0.95 -8.37 -45.57
N TYR A 35 -0.98 -9.67 -45.89
CA TYR A 35 -1.51 -10.69 -44.98
C TYR A 35 -0.68 -10.82 -43.70
N GLU A 36 0.65 -10.89 -43.81
CA GLU A 36 1.55 -10.97 -42.65
C GLU A 36 1.48 -9.70 -41.79
N LYS A 37 1.43 -8.52 -42.41
CA LYS A 37 1.22 -7.25 -41.70
C LYS A 37 -0.13 -7.20 -40.99
N ALA A 38 -1.20 -7.66 -41.63
CA ALA A 38 -2.52 -7.74 -41.01
C ALA A 38 -2.55 -8.69 -39.80
N GLN A 39 -1.82 -9.81 -39.86
CA GLN A 39 -1.68 -10.73 -38.72
C GLN A 39 -0.92 -10.08 -37.56
N LEU A 40 0.20 -9.39 -37.84
CA LEU A 40 0.96 -8.67 -36.82
C LEU A 40 0.16 -7.53 -36.17
N GLU A 41 -0.67 -6.82 -36.93
CA GLU A 41 -1.57 -5.78 -36.40
C GLU A 41 -2.67 -6.37 -35.50
N ILE A 42 -3.21 -7.55 -35.84
CA ILE A 42 -4.18 -8.26 -35.00
C ILE A 42 -3.53 -8.72 -33.69
N GLU A 43 -2.34 -9.36 -33.77
CA GLU A 43 -1.60 -9.82 -32.59
C GLU A 43 -1.19 -8.64 -31.69
N ALA A 44 -0.74 -7.53 -32.27
CA ALA A 44 -0.42 -6.31 -31.53
C ALA A 44 -1.66 -5.72 -30.85
N ARG A 45 -2.84 -5.75 -31.50
CA ARG A 45 -4.09 -5.31 -30.90
C ARG A 45 -4.52 -6.22 -29.76
N GLU A 46 -4.49 -7.55 -29.95
CA GLU A 46 -4.84 -8.53 -28.92
C GLU A 46 -3.91 -8.43 -27.71
N THR A 47 -2.61 -8.27 -27.96
CA THR A 47 -1.60 -8.02 -26.91
C THR A 47 -1.89 -6.73 -26.17
N LYS A 48 -2.21 -5.64 -26.89
CA LYS A 48 -2.55 -4.35 -26.27
C LYS A 48 -3.81 -4.47 -25.41
N GLU A 49 -4.84 -5.13 -25.91
CA GLU A 49 -6.09 -5.37 -25.16
C GLU A 49 -5.86 -6.25 -23.94
N GLN A 50 -4.98 -7.26 -24.03
CA GLN A 50 -4.62 -8.10 -22.90
C GLN A 50 -3.87 -7.29 -21.84
N ILE A 51 -2.88 -6.48 -22.23
CA ILE A 51 -2.14 -5.60 -21.32
C ILE A 51 -3.08 -4.60 -20.65
N GLU A 52 -4.06 -4.06 -21.40
CA GLU A 52 -5.05 -3.13 -20.85
C GLU A 52 -5.97 -3.81 -19.82
N ARG A 53 -6.44 -5.03 -20.11
CA ARG A 53 -7.21 -5.85 -19.14
C ARG A 53 -6.39 -6.15 -17.88
N GLU A 54 -5.15 -6.61 -18.02
CA GLU A 54 -4.27 -6.91 -16.90
C GLU A 54 -3.99 -5.67 -16.04
N ARG A 55 -3.79 -4.50 -16.67
CA ARG A 55 -3.64 -3.22 -15.97
C ARG A 55 -4.90 -2.83 -15.20
N GLU A 56 -6.07 -3.02 -15.79
CA GLU A 56 -7.33 -2.71 -15.13
C GLU A 56 -7.59 -3.66 -13.97
N ASP A 57 -7.29 -4.96 -14.11
CA ASP A 57 -7.39 -5.94 -13.02
C ASP A 57 -6.46 -5.60 -11.85
N VAL A 58 -5.22 -5.19 -12.14
CA VAL A 58 -4.25 -4.72 -11.11
C VAL A 58 -4.81 -3.49 -10.39
N LYS A 59 -5.37 -2.54 -11.13
CA LYS A 59 -5.96 -1.31 -10.57
C LYS A 59 -7.17 -1.61 -9.69
N ILE A 60 -8.07 -2.49 -10.14
CA ILE A 60 -9.25 -2.94 -9.37
C ILE A 60 -8.79 -3.62 -8.07
N LYS A 61 -7.78 -4.48 -8.14
CA LYS A 61 -7.22 -5.16 -6.97
C LYS A 61 -6.67 -4.15 -5.95
N ALA A 62 -5.83 -3.21 -6.40
CA ALA A 62 -5.26 -2.18 -5.54
C ALA A 62 -6.34 -1.31 -4.88
N GLN A 63 -7.39 -0.94 -5.63
CA GLN A 63 -8.52 -0.17 -5.09
C GLN A 63 -9.31 -0.94 -4.02
N ARG A 64 -9.53 -2.25 -4.23
CA ARG A 64 -10.19 -3.10 -3.23
C ARG A 64 -9.38 -3.22 -1.96
N GLU A 65 -8.06 -3.40 -2.07
CA GLU A 65 -7.16 -3.44 -0.92
C GLU A 65 -7.14 -2.10 -0.16
N ALA A 66 -7.06 -0.98 -0.88
CA ALA A 66 -7.12 0.35 -0.26
C ALA A 66 -8.46 0.60 0.45
N LYS A 67 -9.59 0.20 -0.16
CA LYS A 67 -10.91 0.33 0.45
C LYS A 67 -11.06 -0.56 1.70
N ALA A 68 -10.54 -1.77 1.67
CA ALA A 68 -10.56 -2.66 2.84
C ALA A 68 -9.73 -2.07 4.00
N LYS A 69 -8.54 -1.54 3.70
CA LYS A 69 -7.71 -0.85 4.70
C LYS A 69 -8.40 0.39 5.27
N ALA A 70 -9.08 1.17 4.44
CA ALA A 70 -9.83 2.35 4.90
C ALA A 70 -11.00 1.97 5.83
N ALA A 71 -11.75 0.91 5.48
CA ALA A 71 -12.86 0.44 6.32
C ALA A 71 -12.37 -0.17 7.65
N GLU A 72 -11.24 -0.88 7.64
CA GLU A 72 -10.61 -1.39 8.87
C GLU A 72 -10.14 -0.24 9.76
N LEU A 73 -9.52 0.78 9.18
CA LEU A 73 -9.09 1.98 9.89
C LEU A 73 -10.28 2.72 10.50
N GLU A 74 -11.33 2.96 9.71
CA GLU A 74 -12.57 3.61 10.15
C GLU A 74 -13.18 2.88 11.35
N ALA A 75 -13.30 1.55 11.29
CA ALA A 75 -13.82 0.75 12.39
C ALA A 75 -12.95 0.83 13.65
N LYS A 76 -11.61 0.87 13.50
CA LYS A 76 -10.67 1.03 14.64
C LYS A 76 -10.74 2.43 15.25
N THR A 77 -11.09 3.44 14.48
CA THR A 77 -11.10 4.85 14.94
C THR A 77 -12.49 5.37 15.31
N ALA A 78 -13.57 4.69 14.92
CA ALA A 78 -14.95 5.11 15.18
C ALA A 78 -15.25 5.31 16.68
N ILE A 79 -14.56 4.58 17.56
CA ILE A 79 -14.69 4.71 19.02
C ILE A 79 -14.26 6.08 19.57
N TYR A 80 -13.52 6.87 18.78
CA TYR A 80 -13.05 8.20 19.17
C TYR A 80 -13.87 9.34 18.58
N ASP A 81 -14.89 9.04 17.77
CA ASP A 81 -15.75 10.09 17.20
C ASP A 81 -16.45 10.86 18.33
N GLY A 82 -16.33 12.18 18.32
CA GLY A 82 -16.88 13.06 19.37
C GLY A 82 -16.04 13.20 20.65
N ILE A 83 -14.91 12.50 20.80
CA ILE A 83 -14.01 12.70 21.95
C ILE A 83 -13.10 13.91 21.69
N GLU A 84 -13.40 15.03 22.35
CA GLU A 84 -12.50 16.17 22.43
C GLU A 84 -11.69 16.09 23.73
N PHE A 85 -10.35 16.16 23.62
CA PHE A 85 -9.47 16.06 24.76
C PHE A 85 -8.21 16.91 24.53
N GLU A 86 -7.77 17.60 25.58
CA GLU A 86 -6.54 18.40 25.59
C GLU A 86 -5.49 17.68 26.44
N THR A 87 -4.32 17.44 25.84
CA THR A 87 -3.19 16.77 26.49
C THR A 87 -2.46 17.71 27.46
N GLY A 88 -2.56 19.02 27.22
CA GLY A 88 -1.71 20.04 27.84
C GLY A 88 -0.30 20.12 27.26
N LEU A 89 -0.01 19.40 26.17
CA LEU A 89 1.27 19.45 25.49
C LEU A 89 1.33 20.58 24.45
N ASP A 90 2.53 21.08 24.25
CA ASP A 90 2.94 22.04 23.24
C ASP A 90 4.38 21.75 22.78
N GLU A 91 4.93 22.62 21.93
CA GLU A 91 6.29 22.48 21.38
C GLU A 91 7.41 22.67 22.41
N ASP A 92 7.11 23.30 23.55
CA ASP A 92 8.07 23.56 24.64
C ASP A 92 7.98 22.51 25.76
N SER A 93 7.06 21.54 25.62
CA SER A 93 6.83 20.49 26.61
C SER A 93 8.07 19.62 26.82
N THR A 94 8.34 19.31 28.08
CA THR A 94 9.48 18.50 28.47
C THR A 94 9.29 17.02 28.14
N GLU A 95 10.39 16.28 28.06
CA GLU A 95 10.36 14.83 27.87
C GLU A 95 9.51 14.12 28.94
N THR A 96 9.62 14.54 30.21
CA THR A 96 8.85 13.97 31.32
C THR A 96 7.34 14.18 31.14
N GLU A 97 6.92 15.35 30.66
CA GLU A 97 5.51 15.64 30.38
C GLU A 97 4.98 14.80 29.22
N VAL A 98 5.75 14.69 28.13
CA VAL A 98 5.40 13.84 26.99
C VAL A 98 5.32 12.37 27.41
N MET A 99 6.29 11.87 28.18
CA MET A 99 6.29 10.50 28.70
C MET A 99 5.12 10.24 29.66
N ASP A 100 4.72 11.22 30.47
CA ASP A 100 3.53 11.12 31.33
C ASP A 100 2.25 11.03 30.51
N VAL A 101 2.13 11.82 29.44
CA VAL A 101 1.00 11.74 28.51
C VAL A 101 0.97 10.38 27.82
N MET A 102 2.09 9.95 27.24
CA MET A 102 2.21 8.63 26.61
C MET A 102 1.87 7.50 27.58
N HIS A 103 2.31 7.58 28.84
CA HIS A 103 1.98 6.60 29.87
C HIS A 103 0.46 6.53 30.09
N LYS A 104 -0.20 7.67 30.33
CA LYS A 104 -1.65 7.75 30.52
C LYS A 104 -2.44 7.26 29.31
N MET A 105 -1.92 7.45 28.09
CA MET A 105 -2.52 6.88 26.88
C MET A 105 -2.54 5.35 26.93
N THR A 106 -1.45 4.71 27.38
CA THR A 106 -1.36 3.24 27.40
C THR A 106 -2.37 2.59 28.35
N HIS A 107 -2.88 3.31 29.35
CA HIS A 107 -3.92 2.80 30.27
C HIS A 107 -5.17 2.30 29.56
N GLN A 108 -5.52 2.84 28.40
CA GLN A 108 -6.65 2.39 27.57
C GLN A 108 -6.45 0.99 26.98
N LYS A 109 -5.21 0.50 26.89
CA LYS A 109 -4.87 -0.74 26.20
C LYS A 109 -4.35 -1.84 27.13
N VAL A 110 -3.93 -1.53 28.35
CA VAL A 110 -3.28 -2.50 29.24
C VAL A 110 -4.14 -2.90 30.45
N ARG A 111 -3.93 -4.12 30.95
CA ARG A 111 -4.33 -4.55 32.30
C ARG A 111 -3.20 -4.23 33.26
N SER A 112 -3.50 -3.42 34.27
CA SER A 112 -2.63 -3.10 35.40
C SER A 112 -3.50 -3.00 36.66
N GLN A 113 -2.90 -3.20 37.84
CA GLN A 113 -3.63 -3.14 39.12
C GLN A 113 -4.16 -1.74 39.42
N ASP A 114 -3.35 -0.72 39.15
CA ASP A 114 -3.69 0.70 39.34
C ASP A 114 -3.39 1.48 38.06
N LYS A 115 -4.24 2.48 37.76
CA LYS A 115 -4.12 3.41 36.62
C LYS A 115 -4.49 4.80 37.09
N TRP A 116 -3.55 5.75 36.99
CA TRP A 116 -3.77 7.12 37.46
C TRP A 116 -3.78 8.08 36.29
N GLY A 117 -4.90 8.77 36.11
CA GLY A 117 -5.16 9.56 34.92
C GLY A 117 -5.47 8.70 33.68
N ALA A 118 -6.05 9.35 32.69
CA ALA A 118 -6.42 8.73 31.44
C ALA A 118 -6.28 9.79 30.34
N ILE A 119 -5.66 9.41 29.23
CA ILE A 119 -5.63 10.22 28.01
C ILE A 119 -6.07 9.29 26.87
N PRO A 120 -6.99 9.70 25.99
CA PRO A 120 -7.43 8.83 24.91
C PRO A 120 -6.25 8.47 23.99
N MET A 121 -6.10 7.20 23.66
CA MET A 121 -5.15 6.75 22.64
C MET A 121 -5.71 6.96 21.22
N SER A 122 -6.17 8.18 20.94
CA SER A 122 -6.80 8.54 19.67
C SER A 122 -5.75 8.86 18.59
N PRO A 123 -6.06 8.68 17.29
CA PRO A 123 -5.14 9.04 16.21
C PRO A 123 -4.65 10.49 16.27
N LYS A 124 -5.51 11.42 16.69
CA LYS A 124 -5.17 12.84 16.84
C LYS A 124 -4.09 13.05 17.91
N ILE A 125 -4.27 12.46 19.09
CA ILE A 125 -3.33 12.61 20.21
C ILE A 125 -2.02 11.87 19.92
N ILE A 126 -2.09 10.70 19.28
CA ILE A 126 -0.90 9.97 18.84
C ILE A 126 -0.08 10.81 17.85
N GLU A 127 -0.75 11.48 16.90
CA GLU A 127 -0.09 12.35 15.92
C GLU A 127 0.55 13.58 16.58
N GLU A 128 -0.13 14.17 17.57
CA GLU A 128 0.39 15.29 18.36
C GLU A 128 1.68 14.91 19.10
N VAL A 129 1.64 13.81 19.88
CA VAL A 129 2.81 13.26 20.58
C VAL A 129 3.95 12.96 19.60
N TYR A 130 3.64 12.33 18.46
CA TYR A 130 4.65 12.01 17.46
C TYR A 130 5.38 13.26 16.98
N LYS A 131 4.67 14.35 16.67
CA LYS A 131 5.27 15.59 16.18
C LYS A 131 6.15 16.27 17.22
N ILE A 132 5.72 16.30 18.49
CA ILE A 132 6.50 16.87 19.59
C ILE A 132 7.80 16.08 19.75
N VAL A 133 7.72 14.74 19.80
CA VAL A 133 8.90 13.88 19.92
C VAL A 133 9.81 13.99 18.68
N ASP A 134 9.26 14.08 17.48
CA ASP A 134 10.07 14.19 16.26
C ASP A 134 10.81 15.53 16.18
N SER A 135 10.27 16.59 16.75
CA SER A 135 10.90 17.92 16.75
C SER A 135 11.79 18.21 17.96
N SER A 136 11.82 17.33 18.97
CA SER A 136 12.57 17.56 20.20
C SER A 136 14.01 17.05 20.15
N ASP A 137 14.78 17.38 21.18
CA ASP A 137 16.13 16.88 21.49
C ASP A 137 16.15 15.97 22.74
N PHE A 138 15.01 15.33 23.04
CA PHE A 138 14.83 14.46 24.22
C PHE A 138 15.89 13.37 24.33
N GLN A 139 16.25 13.01 25.56
CA GLN A 139 17.20 11.94 25.84
C GLN A 139 16.73 10.61 25.27
N HIS A 140 15.45 10.27 25.40
CA HIS A 140 14.86 9.04 24.84
C HIS A 140 14.15 9.24 23.50
N ARG A 141 14.44 10.32 22.76
CA ARG A 141 13.76 10.69 21.50
C ARG A 141 13.53 9.51 20.56
N ASP A 142 14.58 8.76 20.20
CA ASP A 142 14.47 7.67 19.23
C ASP A 142 13.55 6.54 19.71
N ARG A 143 13.56 6.24 21.01
CA ARG A 143 12.68 5.23 21.60
C ARG A 143 11.24 5.70 21.62
N LEU A 144 11.01 6.95 22.05
CA LEU A 144 9.69 7.57 22.07
C LEU A 144 9.10 7.66 20.65
N LEU A 145 9.91 8.05 19.67
CA LEU A 145 9.51 8.17 18.28
C LEU A 145 9.15 6.80 17.69
N SER A 146 9.93 5.77 18.02
CA SER A 146 9.65 4.39 17.63
C SER A 146 8.32 3.89 18.21
N ILE A 147 8.04 4.18 19.49
CA ILE A 147 6.77 3.84 20.15
C ILE A 147 5.61 4.58 19.47
N ALA A 148 5.71 5.91 19.32
CA ALA A 148 4.67 6.73 18.71
C ALA A 148 4.41 6.33 17.25
N ALA A 149 5.45 5.98 16.47
CA ALA A 149 5.29 5.49 15.10
C ALA A 149 4.48 4.18 15.03
N ARG A 150 4.75 3.21 15.91
CA ARG A 150 3.93 1.98 15.97
C ARG A 150 2.47 2.29 16.29
N TRP A 151 2.23 3.18 17.25
CA TRP A 151 0.88 3.58 17.61
C TRP A 151 0.15 4.30 16.46
N ARG A 152 0.85 5.12 15.65
CA ARG A 152 0.29 5.74 14.43
C ARG A 152 -0.16 4.71 13.41
N ASP A 153 0.60 3.63 13.28
CA ASP A 153 0.26 2.49 12.40
C ASP A 153 -0.80 1.56 13.03
N LEU A 154 -1.38 1.94 14.17
CA LEU A 154 -2.31 1.14 14.97
C LEU A 154 -1.75 -0.22 15.40
N ASP A 155 -0.42 -0.31 15.52
CA ASP A 155 0.28 -1.45 16.08
C ASP A 155 0.46 -1.26 17.59
N PHE A 156 -0.37 -1.97 18.34
CA PHE A 156 -0.34 -2.04 19.81
C PHE A 156 0.19 -3.39 20.30
N SER A 157 0.88 -4.16 19.45
CA SER A 157 1.38 -5.49 19.80
C SER A 157 2.37 -5.48 20.98
N THR A 158 3.05 -4.35 21.20
CA THR A 158 4.03 -4.14 22.28
C THR A 158 3.52 -3.26 23.41
N ILE A 159 2.21 -3.01 23.50
CA ILE A 159 1.67 -1.95 24.37
C ILE A 159 1.93 -2.15 25.87
N VAL A 160 2.07 -3.40 26.31
CA VAL A 160 2.45 -3.73 27.69
C VAL A 160 3.91 -3.34 27.96
N GLN A 161 4.81 -3.60 27.01
CA GLN A 161 6.21 -3.21 27.10
C GLN A 161 6.35 -1.69 27.01
N ASP A 162 5.57 -1.04 26.15
CA ASP A 162 5.55 0.41 26.00
C ASP A 162 5.07 1.07 27.31
N HIS A 163 3.95 0.61 27.89
CA HIS A 163 3.50 1.06 29.22
C HIS A 163 4.60 0.89 30.27
N ASN A 164 5.21 -0.31 30.33
CA ASN A 164 6.18 -0.63 31.37
C ASN A 164 7.49 0.17 31.24
N PHE A 165 7.84 0.63 30.04
CA PHE A 165 8.93 1.57 29.85
C PHE A 165 8.68 2.90 30.58
N PHE A 166 7.50 3.50 30.40
CA PHE A 166 7.15 4.75 31.09
C PHE A 166 6.98 4.55 32.59
N TRP A 167 6.46 3.39 32.99
CA TRP A 167 6.29 3.02 34.40
C TRP A 167 7.64 2.88 35.14
N GLU A 168 8.66 2.31 34.50
CA GLU A 168 10.01 2.16 35.09
C GLU A 168 10.69 3.52 35.31
N ASP A 169 10.48 4.48 34.41
CA ASP A 169 11.03 5.84 34.51
C ASP A 169 10.48 6.62 35.72
N LYS A 170 9.22 6.38 36.10
CA LYS A 170 8.58 7.01 37.27
C LYS A 170 8.90 6.34 38.61
N GLU A 171 9.89 5.43 38.66
CA GLU A 171 10.26 4.64 39.85
C GLU A 171 9.04 3.96 40.52
N GLY A 172 8.05 3.56 39.70
CA GLY A 172 6.78 3.07 40.19
C GLY A 172 6.92 1.79 41.05
N THR A 173 6.09 1.67 42.09
CA THR A 173 5.98 0.45 42.91
C THR A 173 4.67 -0.32 42.68
N VAL A 174 3.65 0.36 42.14
CA VAL A 174 2.32 -0.17 41.83
C VAL A 174 1.93 0.18 40.39
N GLY A 175 1.02 -0.58 39.78
CA GLY A 175 0.50 -0.26 38.44
C GLY A 175 1.27 -0.82 37.25
N LYS A 176 2.24 -1.73 37.45
CA LYS A 176 2.92 -2.41 36.32
C LYS A 176 1.90 -3.19 35.47
N ALA A 177 1.98 -3.06 34.16
CA ALA A 177 1.10 -3.77 33.24
C ALA A 177 1.51 -5.24 33.09
N HIS A 178 0.53 -6.13 33.09
CA HIS A 178 0.71 -7.58 33.00
C HIS A 178 -0.09 -8.24 31.86
N GLY A 179 -0.78 -7.45 31.03
CA GLY A 179 -1.48 -7.95 29.87
C GLY A 179 -2.17 -6.85 29.08
N THR A 180 -2.72 -7.19 27.91
CA THR A 180 -3.48 -6.27 27.05
C THR A 180 -4.98 -6.45 27.30
N LEU A 181 -5.73 -5.35 27.34
CA LEU A 181 -7.19 -5.39 27.41
C LEU A 181 -7.75 -6.10 26.16
N SER A 182 -8.86 -6.82 26.34
CA SER A 182 -9.71 -7.25 25.24
C SER A 182 -10.43 -6.05 24.65
N ALA A 183 -10.99 -6.21 23.44
CA ALA A 183 -11.77 -5.16 22.80
C ALA A 183 -12.96 -4.69 23.67
N ALA A 184 -13.62 -5.61 24.39
CA ALA A 184 -14.74 -5.26 25.27
C ALA A 184 -14.27 -4.44 26.49
N GLU A 185 -13.17 -4.84 27.13
CA GLU A 185 -12.61 -4.08 28.26
C GLU A 185 -12.07 -2.71 27.82
N GLU A 186 -11.53 -2.59 26.61
CA GLU A 186 -11.10 -1.31 26.07
C GLU A 186 -12.30 -0.38 25.81
N ILE A 187 -13.39 -0.88 25.22
CA ILE A 187 -14.62 -0.10 25.02
C ILE A 187 -15.16 0.39 26.36
N GLU A 188 -15.26 -0.49 27.35
CA GLU A 188 -15.68 -0.12 28.70
C GLU A 188 -14.75 0.94 29.32
N TYR A 189 -13.42 0.79 29.14
CA TYR A 189 -12.47 1.79 29.61
C TYR A 189 -12.72 3.17 28.97
N ILE A 190 -12.95 3.21 27.66
CA ILE A 190 -13.23 4.45 26.92
C ILE A 190 -14.51 5.10 27.46
N GLU A 191 -15.61 4.36 27.57
CA GLU A 191 -16.91 4.87 28.05
C GLU A 191 -16.85 5.41 29.49
N VAL A 192 -16.02 4.80 30.33
CA VAL A 192 -15.86 5.22 31.73
C VAL A 192 -15.00 6.47 31.86
N ASN A 193 -13.92 6.58 31.08
CA ASN A 193 -12.88 7.60 31.28
C ASN A 193 -13.02 8.81 30.33
N PHE A 194 -13.68 8.67 29.18
CA PHE A 194 -13.76 9.70 28.15
C PHE A 194 -15.23 9.95 27.81
N LYS A 195 -15.70 11.19 28.01
CA LYS A 195 -17.08 11.62 27.79
C LYS A 195 -17.14 12.96 27.11
#